data_AF-A0A914VAA6-F1
#
_entry.id   AF-A0A914VAA6-F1
#
_cell.length_a   1.000
_cell.length_b   1.000
_cell.length_c   1.000
_cell.angle_alpha   90.00
_cell.angle_beta   90.00
_cell.angle_gamma   90.00
#
_symmetry.space_group_name_H-M   'P 1'
#
loop_
_entity.id
_entity.type
_entity.pdbx_description
1 polymer ?
#
loop_
_entity_poly.entity_id
_entity_poly.type
_entity_poly.pdbx_seq_one_letter_code
_entity_poly.pdbx_strand_id
1 'polypeptide(L)'
;SELHGGRHSNGHAQTYLDVFCKYQRKIGSKNWDHALMLSGYDLHRGYGSKSISGIARLFGMCDAGNTCTLAEGLDFTSAFIGTHELGHSVGMRHDEPYCTSSHIMSASLGPGKVTWSQCSMRDYHAYVEKLDNRKTNCLRTSSIPEVKRLDGKAQPGQVYDADKQCELMHGRGYKQVTPRQDNYDGICYMMWCGQTEF
;
A
#
# COMPACT_ATOMS: atom_id res chain seq x y z
N SER A 1 14.77 5.07 19.23
CA SER A 1 14.76 5.49 17.82
C SER A 1 13.67 6.54 17.59
N GLU A 2 13.71 7.30 16.49
CA GLU A 2 12.69 8.33 16.20
C GLU A 2 11.29 7.74 15.93
N LEU A 3 11.22 6.47 15.54
CA LEU A 3 10.02 5.69 15.21
C LEU A 3 9.67 4.64 16.28
N HIS A 4 9.97 4.87 17.56
CA HIS A 4 9.62 3.91 18.61
C HIS A 4 8.11 3.95 18.94
N GLY A 5 7.56 2.80 19.37
CA GLY A 5 6.12 2.59 19.64
C GLY A 5 5.40 3.73 20.36
N GLY A 6 5.98 4.20 21.47
CA GLY A 6 5.41 5.26 22.29
C GLY A 6 5.24 6.62 21.59
N ARG A 7 6.01 6.91 20.52
CA ARG A 7 5.86 8.17 19.76
C ARG A 7 4.65 8.20 18.83
N HIS A 8 4.16 7.03 18.45
CA HIS A 8 3.04 6.88 17.54
C HIS A 8 1.91 6.07 18.16
N SER A 9 1.85 6.07 19.50
CA SER A 9 0.81 5.42 20.30
C SER A 9 0.56 3.96 19.88
N ASN A 10 1.63 3.22 19.61
CA ASN A 10 1.60 1.79 19.28
C ASN A 10 0.73 1.40 18.07
N GLY A 11 0.64 2.27 17.07
CA GLY A 11 -0.09 1.97 15.82
C GLY A 11 -1.22 2.95 15.50
N HIS A 12 -1.38 4.01 16.28
CA HIS A 12 -2.36 5.05 15.95
C HIS A 12 -2.02 5.70 14.61
N ALA A 13 -2.82 5.42 13.58
CA ALA A 13 -2.45 5.61 12.19
C ALA A 13 -2.06 7.05 11.84
N GLN A 14 -2.87 8.02 12.28
CA GLN A 14 -2.58 9.43 11.99
C GLN A 14 -1.31 9.91 12.68
N THR A 15 -1.12 9.54 13.95
CA THR A 15 0.07 9.94 14.72
C THR A 15 1.31 9.29 14.14
N TYR A 16 1.20 8.02 13.72
CA TYR A 16 2.29 7.30 13.12
C TYR A 16 2.69 7.89 11.77
N LEU A 17 1.72 8.17 10.90
CA LEU A 17 1.97 8.86 9.64
C LEU A 17 2.70 10.18 9.91
N ASP A 18 2.20 11.03 10.81
CA ASP A 18 2.80 12.34 11.10
C ASP A 18 4.26 12.24 11.59
N VAL A 19 4.53 11.29 12.49
CA VAL A 19 5.88 11.02 12.99
C VAL A 19 6.78 10.53 11.86
N PHE A 20 6.30 9.63 11.00
CA PHE A 20 7.04 9.12 9.86
C PHE A 20 7.31 10.20 8.80
N CYS A 21 6.31 11.00 8.44
CA CYS A 21 6.46 12.11 7.49
C CYS A 21 7.49 13.14 7.97
N LYS A 22 7.51 13.42 9.28
CA LYS A 22 8.53 14.29 9.87
C LYS A 22 9.92 13.66 9.83
N TYR A 23 10.01 12.37 10.15
CA TYR A 23 11.26 11.61 10.10
C TYR A 23 11.84 11.56 8.68
N GLN A 24 11.06 11.12 7.69
CA GLN A 24 11.51 10.99 6.30
C GLN A 24 11.98 12.34 5.75
N ARG A 25 11.29 13.44 6.07
CA ARG A 25 11.69 14.79 5.64
C ARG A 25 13.06 15.19 6.20
N LYS A 26 13.36 14.80 7.44
CA LYS A 26 14.64 15.09 8.10
C LYS A 26 15.80 14.33 7.44
N ILE A 27 15.58 13.09 7.02
CA ILE A 27 16.63 12.24 6.42
C ILE A 27 16.70 12.34 4.88
N GLY A 28 15.62 12.79 4.23
CA GLY A 28 15.39 12.63 2.80
C GLY A 28 15.61 13.84 1.93
N SER A 29 16.42 14.81 2.38
CA SER A 29 16.38 16.16 1.82
C SER A 29 16.73 16.30 0.32
N LYS A 30 17.17 15.24 -0.41
CA LYS A 30 17.47 15.30 -1.88
C LYS A 30 17.31 14.01 -2.72
N ASN A 31 16.92 12.86 -2.18
CA ASN A 31 17.14 11.56 -2.87
C ASN A 31 15.89 10.76 -3.26
N TRP A 32 14.70 11.17 -2.83
CA TRP A 32 13.45 10.48 -3.19
C TRP A 32 12.28 11.46 -3.23
N ASP A 33 11.29 11.16 -4.05
CA ASP A 33 10.07 11.95 -4.16
C ASP A 33 9.04 11.59 -3.09
N HIS A 34 9.04 10.33 -2.64
CA HIS A 34 8.05 9.77 -1.71
C HIS A 34 8.64 8.68 -0.83
N ALA A 35 8.20 8.60 0.42
CA ALA A 35 8.64 7.58 1.37
C ALA A 35 7.51 6.60 1.71
N LEU A 36 7.78 5.30 1.67
CA LEU A 36 6.85 4.24 2.08
C LEU A 36 7.37 3.57 3.35
N MET A 37 6.52 3.47 4.37
CA MET A 37 6.75 2.69 5.59
C MET A 37 5.90 1.42 5.58
N LEU A 38 6.57 0.27 5.70
CA LEU A 38 5.92 -1.01 5.99
C LEU A 38 6.01 -1.28 7.49
N SER A 39 4.86 -1.36 8.15
CA SER A 39 4.74 -1.48 9.60
C SER A 39 4.29 -2.88 10.02
N GLY A 40 4.89 -3.43 11.08
CA GLY A 40 4.40 -4.64 11.75
C GLY A 40 3.36 -4.39 12.85
N TYR A 41 2.97 -3.14 13.09
CA TYR A 41 1.88 -2.80 14.01
C TYR A 41 0.52 -2.94 13.33
N ASP A 42 -0.48 -3.41 14.10
CA ASP A 42 -1.91 -3.27 13.78
C ASP A 42 -2.29 -1.79 13.82
N LEU A 43 -2.60 -1.20 12.66
CA LEU A 43 -2.88 0.23 12.56
C LEU A 43 -4.35 0.52 12.91
N HIS A 44 -4.57 1.53 13.74
CA HIS A 44 -5.91 1.84 14.26
C HIS A 44 -6.18 3.35 14.30
N ARG A 45 -7.46 3.74 14.35
CA ARG A 45 -7.91 5.15 14.46
C ARG A 45 -8.23 5.59 15.90
N GLY A 46 -7.84 4.78 16.88
CA GLY A 46 -8.13 4.98 18.29
C GLY A 46 -8.42 3.66 19.00
N TYR A 47 -8.46 3.67 20.33
CA TYR A 47 -8.82 2.48 21.11
C TYR A 47 -10.25 2.05 20.78
N GLY A 48 -10.45 0.76 20.49
CA GLY A 48 -11.75 0.19 20.14
C GLY A 48 -12.25 0.50 18.73
N SER A 49 -11.46 1.20 17.90
CA SER A 49 -11.78 1.35 16.48
C SER A 49 -11.44 0.09 15.70
N LYS A 50 -12.10 -0.11 14.54
CA LYS A 50 -11.66 -1.14 13.58
C LYS A 50 -10.27 -0.77 13.04
N SER A 51 -9.41 -1.78 12.93
CA SER A 51 -8.12 -1.65 12.27
C SER A 51 -8.28 -1.15 10.84
N ILE A 52 -7.27 -0.41 10.38
CA ILE A 52 -7.11 -0.01 8.99
C ILE A 52 -5.78 -0.56 8.51
N SER A 53 -5.64 -0.87 7.23
CA SER A 53 -4.39 -1.47 6.75
C SER A 53 -3.34 -0.46 6.28
N GLY A 54 -3.73 0.79 6.05
CA GLY A 54 -2.84 1.84 5.58
C GLY A 54 -3.40 3.25 5.78
N ILE A 55 -2.52 4.23 5.58
CA ILE A 55 -2.89 5.65 5.55
C ILE A 55 -1.87 6.48 4.78
N ALA A 56 -2.38 7.39 3.94
CA ALA A 56 -1.62 8.48 3.34
C ALA A 56 -2.45 9.78 3.30
N ARG A 57 -1.77 10.90 3.00
CA ARG A 57 -2.43 12.19 2.80
C ARG A 57 -2.81 12.35 1.33
N LEU A 58 -4.06 12.71 1.07
CA LEU A 58 -4.51 13.07 -0.27
C LEU A 58 -3.66 14.25 -0.79
N PHE A 59 -3.15 14.14 -2.03
CA PHE A 59 -2.28 15.14 -2.65
C PHE A 59 -0.94 15.33 -1.93
N GLY A 60 -0.43 14.31 -1.24
CA GLY A 60 0.83 14.37 -0.51
C GLY A 60 2.10 14.30 -1.39
N MET A 61 2.01 13.79 -2.62
CA MET A 61 3.17 13.68 -3.51
C MET A 61 3.74 15.08 -3.85
N CYS A 62 5.06 15.21 -3.88
CA CYS A 62 5.74 16.51 -4.09
C CYS A 62 5.44 17.59 -3.02
N ASP A 63 4.76 17.25 -1.92
CA ASP A 63 4.69 18.08 -0.72
C ASP A 63 5.67 17.54 0.32
N ALA A 64 6.76 18.29 0.57
CA ALA A 64 7.82 17.88 1.47
C ALA A 64 7.34 17.54 2.90
N GLY A 65 6.21 18.09 3.35
CA GLY A 65 5.62 17.77 4.64
C GLY A 65 4.79 16.49 4.66
N ASN A 66 4.29 16.07 3.50
CA ASN A 66 3.21 15.08 3.37
C ASN A 66 3.52 13.93 2.39
N THR A 67 4.71 13.91 1.79
CA THR A 67 5.13 12.89 0.82
C THR A 67 5.58 11.58 1.51
N CYS A 68 4.60 10.89 2.07
CA CYS A 68 4.78 9.71 2.91
C CYS A 68 3.53 8.83 2.86
N THR A 69 3.74 7.52 2.87
CA THR A 69 2.71 6.50 2.98
C THR A 69 3.06 5.53 4.11
N LEU A 70 2.06 5.16 4.90
CA LEU A 70 2.16 4.10 5.91
C LEU A 70 1.25 2.94 5.50
N ALA A 71 1.78 1.73 5.47
CA ALA A 71 1.03 0.51 5.20
C ALA A 71 1.45 -0.60 6.17
N GLU A 72 0.52 -1.47 6.53
CA GLU A 72 0.84 -2.72 7.20
C GLU A 72 1.68 -3.60 6.28
N GLY A 73 2.75 -4.18 6.82
CA GLY A 73 3.79 -4.96 6.13
C GLY A 73 3.76 -6.44 6.51
N LEU A 74 2.56 -7.04 6.57
CA LEU A 74 2.37 -8.38 7.12
C LEU A 74 2.50 -9.49 6.07
N ASP A 75 2.05 -9.26 4.85
CA ASP A 75 1.96 -10.27 3.80
C ASP A 75 1.97 -9.65 2.39
N PHE A 76 1.63 -10.41 1.34
CA PHE A 76 1.62 -9.90 -0.03
C PHE A 76 0.54 -8.84 -0.29
N THR A 77 -0.51 -8.77 0.53
CA THR A 77 -1.54 -7.72 0.45
C THR A 77 -0.96 -6.34 0.73
N SER A 78 0.16 -6.26 1.46
CA SER A 78 0.90 -5.02 1.73
C SER A 78 1.29 -4.27 0.46
N ALA A 79 1.54 -4.98 -0.65
CA ALA A 79 1.83 -4.37 -1.94
C ALA A 79 0.61 -3.58 -2.47
N PHE A 80 -0.60 -4.15 -2.34
CA PHE A 80 -1.84 -3.51 -2.77
C PHE A 80 -2.25 -2.38 -1.84
N ILE A 81 -2.10 -2.57 -0.53
CA ILE A 81 -2.35 -1.52 0.47
C ILE A 81 -1.43 -0.33 0.22
N GLY A 82 -0.12 -0.55 0.11
CA GLY A 82 0.83 0.53 -0.18
C GLY A 82 0.53 1.23 -1.52
N THR A 83 0.09 0.49 -2.53
CA THR A 83 -0.31 1.05 -3.84
C THR A 83 -1.58 1.90 -3.73
N HIS A 84 -2.58 1.46 -2.96
CA HIS A 84 -3.81 2.21 -2.68
C HIS A 84 -3.48 3.55 -2.00
N GLU A 85 -2.70 3.52 -0.93
CA GLU A 85 -2.34 4.71 -0.17
C GLU A 85 -1.43 5.66 -0.97
N LEU A 86 -0.53 5.11 -1.79
CA LEU A 86 0.23 5.90 -2.76
C LEU A 86 -0.71 6.59 -3.77
N GLY A 87 -1.79 5.91 -4.18
CA GLY A 87 -2.88 6.47 -4.99
C GLY A 87 -3.44 7.77 -4.40
N HIS A 88 -3.72 7.79 -3.09
CA HIS A 88 -4.10 9.02 -2.39
C HIS A 88 -3.03 10.10 -2.47
N SER A 89 -1.75 9.75 -2.29
CA SER A 89 -0.65 10.71 -2.40
C SER A 89 -0.58 11.37 -3.78
N VAL A 90 -0.87 10.63 -4.85
CA VAL A 90 -0.97 11.17 -6.22
C VAL A 90 -2.37 11.69 -6.59
N GLY A 91 -3.23 11.90 -5.59
CA GLY A 91 -4.48 12.65 -5.71
C GLY A 91 -5.72 11.83 -6.02
N MET A 92 -5.60 10.51 -6.12
CA MET A 92 -6.75 9.63 -6.33
C MET A 92 -7.63 9.57 -5.09
N ARG A 93 -8.94 9.72 -5.26
CA ARG A 93 -9.93 9.48 -4.20
C ARG A 93 -10.43 8.04 -4.27
N HIS A 94 -11.19 7.62 -3.25
CA HIS A 94 -11.90 6.35 -3.34
C HIS A 94 -12.83 6.33 -4.56
N ASP A 95 -12.98 5.16 -5.15
CA ASP A 95 -13.83 4.97 -6.34
C ASP A 95 -15.31 5.18 -6.03
N GLU A 96 -15.78 4.70 -4.88
CA GLU A 96 -17.18 4.80 -4.48
C GLU A 96 -17.59 6.23 -4.08
N PRO A 97 -18.84 6.66 -4.36
CA PRO A 97 -19.92 5.89 -5.01
C PRO A 97 -19.95 5.98 -6.55
N TYR A 98 -18.98 6.65 -7.18
CA TYR A 98 -19.08 7.04 -8.60
C TYR A 98 -18.47 6.03 -9.57
N CYS A 99 -17.46 5.27 -9.12
CA CYS A 99 -16.83 4.18 -9.85
C CYS A 99 -17.04 2.85 -9.10
N THR A 100 -16.84 1.74 -9.82
CA THR A 100 -17.03 0.39 -9.27
C THR A 100 -16.00 0.08 -8.19
N SER A 101 -16.37 -0.76 -7.24
CA SER A 101 -15.51 -1.19 -6.13
C SER A 101 -14.48 -2.27 -6.52
N SER A 102 -14.25 -2.49 -7.82
CA SER A 102 -13.44 -3.58 -8.37
C SER A 102 -11.98 -3.17 -8.67
N HIS A 103 -11.58 -1.96 -8.27
CA HIS A 103 -10.30 -1.37 -8.58
C HIS A 103 -9.49 -1.09 -7.31
N ILE A 104 -8.21 -0.77 -7.48
CA ILE A 104 -7.26 -0.54 -6.39
C ILE A 104 -7.77 0.52 -5.41
N MET A 105 -8.43 1.58 -5.89
CA MET A 105 -8.91 2.69 -5.06
C MET A 105 -10.29 2.44 -4.42
N SER A 106 -10.81 1.22 -4.45
CA SER A 106 -12.00 0.88 -3.65
C SER A 106 -11.73 1.09 -2.16
N ALA A 107 -12.70 1.64 -1.43
CA ALA A 107 -12.62 1.83 0.01
C ALA A 107 -12.58 0.51 0.83
N SER A 108 -12.62 -0.65 0.17
CA SER A 108 -12.60 -1.97 0.79
C SER A 108 -11.51 -2.84 0.15
N LEU A 109 -10.98 -3.78 0.92
CA LEU A 109 -10.09 -4.82 0.38
C LEU A 109 -10.92 -5.93 -0.28
N GLY A 110 -10.31 -6.67 -1.20
CA GLY A 110 -10.92 -7.82 -1.83
C GLY A 110 -10.15 -8.35 -3.03
N PRO A 111 -10.47 -9.57 -3.48
CA PRO A 111 -9.84 -10.19 -4.65
C PRO A 111 -10.11 -9.38 -5.93
N GLY A 112 -9.21 -9.50 -6.91
CA GLY A 112 -9.40 -8.93 -8.25
C GLY A 112 -9.16 -7.41 -8.37
N LYS A 113 -8.88 -6.71 -7.27
CA LYS A 113 -8.63 -5.26 -7.25
C LYS A 113 -7.21 -4.90 -7.67
N VAL A 114 -6.89 -5.18 -8.94
CA VAL A 114 -5.53 -5.07 -9.50
C VAL A 114 -5.41 -4.05 -10.63
N THR A 115 -6.47 -3.28 -10.88
CA THR A 115 -6.55 -2.27 -11.94
C THR A 115 -7.00 -0.92 -11.39
N TRP A 116 -6.81 0.14 -12.17
CA TRP A 116 -7.27 1.49 -11.84
C TRP A 116 -8.62 1.77 -12.50
N SER A 117 -9.50 2.51 -11.80
CA SER A 117 -10.76 2.95 -12.38
C SER A 117 -10.55 4.20 -13.25
N GLN A 118 -11.57 4.56 -14.05
CA GLN A 118 -11.57 5.83 -14.77
C GLN A 118 -11.60 7.03 -13.81
N CYS A 119 -12.22 6.90 -12.63
CA CYS A 119 -12.20 7.95 -11.60
C CYS A 119 -10.79 8.15 -11.05
N SER A 120 -10.09 7.07 -10.71
CA SER A 120 -8.72 7.15 -10.19
C SER A 120 -7.78 7.78 -11.22
N MET A 121 -7.86 7.36 -12.49
CA MET A 121 -7.04 7.91 -13.56
C MET A 121 -7.32 9.39 -13.82
N ARG A 122 -8.59 9.81 -13.83
CA ARG A 122 -8.97 11.22 -13.96
C ARG A 122 -8.37 12.06 -12.83
N ASP A 123 -8.51 11.61 -11.59
CA ASP A 123 -8.02 12.32 -10.41
C ASP A 123 -6.48 12.45 -10.43
N TYR A 124 -5.78 11.38 -10.81
CA TYR A 124 -4.34 11.38 -11.02
C TYR A 124 -3.91 12.40 -12.09
N HIS A 125 -4.54 12.38 -13.27
CA HIS A 125 -4.19 13.31 -14.35
C HIS A 125 -4.42 14.76 -13.94
N ALA A 126 -5.55 15.07 -13.31
CA ALA A 126 -5.86 16.41 -12.82
C ALA A 126 -4.82 16.89 -11.78
N TYR A 127 -4.34 15.99 -10.92
CA TYR A 127 -3.34 16.34 -9.92
C TYR A 127 -1.95 16.56 -10.52
N VAL A 128 -1.50 15.68 -11.42
CA VAL A 128 -0.22 15.84 -12.12
C VAL A 128 -0.21 17.13 -12.96
N GLU A 129 -1.28 17.41 -13.69
CA GLU A 129 -1.42 18.66 -14.45
C GLU A 129 -1.34 19.89 -13.54
N LYS A 130 -1.99 19.84 -12.37
CA LYS A 130 -1.90 20.91 -11.38
C LYS A 130 -0.47 21.11 -10.86
N LEU A 131 0.28 20.04 -10.63
CA LEU A 131 1.69 20.13 -10.22
C LEU A 131 2.56 20.74 -11.33
N ASP A 132 2.34 20.35 -12.59
CA ASP A 132 3.06 20.89 -13.74
C ASP A 132 2.78 22.39 -13.92
N ASN A 133 1.50 22.79 -13.90
CA ASN A 133 1.08 24.18 -14.04
C ASN A 133 1.67 25.08 -12.94
N ARG A 134 1.87 24.52 -11.74
CA ARG A 134 2.49 25.22 -10.61
C ARG A 134 4.02 25.15 -10.61
N LYS A 135 4.62 24.40 -11.54
CA LYS A 135 6.08 24.13 -11.58
C LYS A 135 6.60 23.51 -10.27
N THR A 136 5.77 22.69 -9.62
CA THR A 136 6.09 21.99 -8.36
C THR A 136 6.16 20.47 -8.55
N ASN A 137 6.11 19.98 -9.79
CA ASN A 137 6.12 18.55 -10.07
C ASN A 137 7.52 17.94 -9.90
N CYS A 138 7.76 17.35 -8.74
CA CYS A 138 8.98 16.62 -8.39
C CYS A 138 9.22 15.39 -9.30
N LEU A 139 8.16 14.78 -9.83
CA LEU A 139 8.23 13.56 -10.65
C LEU A 139 8.80 13.79 -12.07
N ARG A 140 9.09 15.05 -12.44
CA ARG A 140 9.65 15.40 -13.76
C ARG A 140 11.17 15.29 -13.81
N THR A 141 11.84 15.15 -12.66
CA THR A 141 13.30 15.11 -12.57
C THR A 141 13.74 13.88 -11.79
N SER A 142 14.74 13.16 -12.30
CA SER A 142 15.42 12.12 -11.54
C SER A 142 16.81 12.61 -11.17
N SER A 143 17.13 12.59 -9.88
CA SER A 143 18.50 12.78 -9.37
C SER A 143 19.22 11.44 -9.10
N ILE A 144 18.55 10.30 -9.36
CA ILE A 144 19.06 8.96 -9.05
C ILE A 144 19.91 8.48 -10.25
N PRO A 145 21.23 8.27 -10.09
CA PRO A 145 22.13 7.92 -11.19
C PRO A 145 21.88 6.54 -11.78
N GLU A 146 21.31 5.63 -10.99
CA GLU A 146 21.08 4.25 -11.38
C GLU A 146 19.91 3.69 -10.57
N VAL A 147 18.80 3.39 -11.24
CA VAL A 147 17.74 2.59 -10.63
C VAL A 147 18.30 1.18 -10.52
N LYS A 148 18.55 0.69 -9.30
CA LYS A 148 18.72 -0.76 -9.09
C LYS A 148 17.47 -1.44 -9.58
N ARG A 149 17.49 -1.91 -10.83
CA ARG A 149 16.42 -2.73 -11.37
C ARG A 149 16.46 -4.01 -10.55
N LEU A 150 15.36 -4.32 -9.87
CA LEU A 150 15.14 -5.67 -9.39
C LEU A 150 15.31 -6.59 -10.61
N ASP A 151 16.07 -7.68 -10.46
CA ASP A 151 16.22 -8.70 -11.50
C ASP A 151 14.82 -9.29 -11.77
N GLY A 152 14.08 -8.66 -12.67
CA GLY A 152 12.67 -8.95 -12.97
C GLY A 152 12.47 -10.25 -13.75
N LYS A 153 13.38 -11.22 -13.59
CA LYS A 153 13.31 -12.53 -14.25
C LYS A 153 12.30 -13.46 -13.59
N ALA A 154 12.04 -13.29 -12.28
CA ALA A 154 11.12 -14.13 -11.53
C ALA A 154 9.93 -13.31 -11.01
N GLN A 155 8.72 -13.80 -11.26
CA GLN A 155 7.48 -13.27 -10.70
C GLN A 155 7.31 -13.73 -9.24
N PRO A 156 6.56 -13.01 -8.38
CA PRO A 156 6.38 -13.40 -6.98
C PRO A 156 5.92 -14.86 -6.80
N GLY A 157 4.97 -15.34 -7.60
CA GLY A 157 4.50 -16.72 -7.55
C GLY A 157 5.51 -17.79 -8.01
N GLN A 158 6.59 -17.40 -8.70
CA GLN A 158 7.69 -18.30 -9.05
C GLN A 158 8.74 -18.38 -7.93
N VAL A 159 8.80 -17.36 -7.06
CA VAL A 159 9.72 -17.28 -5.92
C VAL A 159 9.05 -17.84 -4.65
N TYR A 160 7.76 -17.58 -4.49
CA TYR A 160 6.94 -17.98 -3.36
C TYR A 160 5.74 -18.79 -3.87
N ASP A 161 5.80 -20.10 -3.70
CA ASP A 161 4.66 -20.97 -3.99
C ASP A 161 3.48 -20.72 -3.02
N ALA A 162 2.34 -21.36 -3.27
CA ALA A 162 1.12 -21.12 -2.50
C ALA A 162 1.28 -21.45 -1.01
N ASP A 163 1.94 -22.56 -0.67
CA ASP A 163 2.22 -22.94 0.72
C ASP A 163 3.09 -21.89 1.40
N LYS A 164 4.13 -21.38 0.72
CA LYS A 164 4.98 -20.34 1.28
C LYS A 164 4.23 -19.03 1.48
N GLN A 165 3.34 -18.67 0.57
CA GLN A 165 2.49 -17.48 0.73
C GLN A 165 1.54 -17.64 1.94
N CYS A 166 0.94 -18.81 2.13
CA CYS A 166 0.13 -19.12 3.31
C CYS A 166 0.93 -19.07 4.62
N GLU A 167 2.15 -19.62 4.63
CA GLU A 167 3.03 -19.56 5.80
C GLU A 167 3.44 -18.12 6.15
N LEU A 168 3.73 -17.29 5.14
CA LEU A 168 4.08 -15.89 5.35
C LEU A 168 2.90 -15.08 5.90
N MET A 169 1.68 -15.36 5.42
CA MET A 169 0.47 -14.65 5.82
C MET A 169 -0.04 -15.03 7.21
N HIS A 170 -0.05 -16.33 7.52
CA HIS A 170 -0.70 -16.84 8.74
C HIS A 170 0.26 -17.47 9.75
N GLY A 171 1.53 -17.63 9.38
CA GLY A 171 2.56 -18.24 10.20
C GLY A 171 2.79 -19.72 9.93
N ARG A 172 3.74 -20.29 10.67
CA ARG A 172 4.22 -21.66 10.49
C ARG A 172 3.09 -22.68 10.59
N GLY A 173 3.05 -23.61 9.63
CA GLY A 173 2.09 -24.73 9.60
C GLY A 173 0.84 -24.46 8.78
N TYR A 174 0.61 -23.23 8.31
CA TYR A 174 -0.41 -22.95 7.31
C TYR A 174 0.07 -23.33 5.91
N LYS A 175 -0.82 -23.96 5.13
CA LYS A 175 -0.61 -24.39 3.76
C LYS A 175 -1.80 -24.01 2.89
N GLN A 176 -1.62 -24.07 1.57
CA GLN A 176 -2.74 -23.89 0.65
C GLN A 176 -3.74 -25.03 0.82
N VAL A 177 -5.02 -24.67 0.86
CA VAL A 177 -6.14 -25.62 0.91
C VAL A 177 -7.15 -25.26 -0.17
N THR A 178 -7.88 -26.26 -0.64
CA THR A 178 -8.96 -26.05 -1.62
C THR A 178 -10.30 -26.13 -0.89
N PRO A 179 -11.12 -25.07 -0.89
CA PRO A 179 -12.43 -25.12 -0.23
C PRO A 179 -13.41 -25.99 -1.03
N ARG A 180 -14.49 -26.44 -0.38
CA ARG A 180 -15.53 -27.27 -1.02
C ARG A 180 -16.27 -26.55 -2.15
N GLN A 181 -16.38 -25.23 -2.06
CA GLN A 181 -16.94 -24.36 -3.09
C GLN A 181 -15.96 -23.22 -3.29
N ASP A 182 -15.54 -22.99 -4.53
CA ASP A 182 -14.62 -21.92 -4.88
C ASP A 182 -15.08 -21.21 -6.16
N ASN A 183 -14.43 -20.09 -6.47
CA ASN A 183 -14.55 -19.45 -7.77
C ASN A 183 -13.98 -20.35 -8.88
N TYR A 184 -14.46 -20.16 -10.12
CA TYR A 184 -14.00 -20.93 -11.28
C TYR A 184 -12.47 -20.82 -11.48
N ASP A 185 -11.91 -19.64 -11.22
CA ASP A 185 -10.48 -19.36 -11.33
C ASP A 185 -9.67 -19.85 -10.10
N GLY A 186 -10.34 -20.46 -9.11
CA GLY A 186 -9.74 -21.09 -7.93
C GLY A 186 -8.71 -20.23 -7.20
N ILE A 187 -7.54 -20.82 -6.97
CA ILE A 187 -6.38 -20.17 -6.32
C ILE A 187 -5.97 -18.85 -6.96
N CYS A 188 -6.16 -18.69 -8.29
CA CYS A 188 -5.78 -17.47 -9.01
C CYS A 188 -6.72 -16.30 -8.73
N TYR A 189 -7.95 -16.57 -8.29
CA TYR A 189 -8.89 -15.55 -7.84
C TYR A 189 -8.74 -15.28 -6.34
N MET A 190 -8.69 -16.36 -5.54
CA MET A 190 -8.53 -16.28 -4.09
C MET A 190 -7.73 -17.47 -3.57
N MET A 191 -6.70 -17.19 -2.78
CA MET A 191 -5.93 -18.21 -2.09
C MET A 191 -6.53 -18.50 -0.72
N TRP A 192 -6.74 -19.78 -0.43
CA TRP A 192 -7.25 -20.25 0.86
C TRP A 192 -6.14 -20.98 1.61
N CYS A 193 -6.01 -20.68 2.91
CA CYS A 193 -4.95 -21.21 3.76
C CYS A 193 -5.52 -21.92 4.99
N GLY A 194 -4.93 -23.05 5.36
CA GLY A 194 -5.34 -23.83 6.54
C GLY A 194 -4.20 -24.65 7.14
N GLN A 195 -4.33 -25.04 8.41
CA GLN A 195 -3.37 -25.93 9.10
C GLN A 195 -3.68 -27.41 8.92
N THR A 196 -4.90 -27.73 8.48
CA THR A 196 -5.37 -29.09 8.19
C THR A 196 -6.08 -29.07 6.84
N GLU A 197 -5.76 -30.04 5.98
CA GLU A 197 -6.56 -30.33 4.79
C GLU A 197 -7.98 -30.74 5.25
N PHE A 198 -9.02 -30.14 4.69
CA PHE A 198 -10.42 -30.41 5.02
C PHE A 198 -11.07 -31.41 4.04
#